data_AF-A0A7Y9KGP6-F1
#
_entry.id   AF-A0A7Y9KGP6-F1
#
_cell.length_a   1.000
_cell.length_b   1.000
_cell.length_c   1.000
_cell.angle_alpha   90.00
_cell.angle_beta   90.00
_cell.angle_gamma   90.00
#
_symmetry.space_group_name_H-M   'P 1'
#
loop_
_entity.id
_entity.type
_entity.pdbx_description
1 polymer ?
#
loop_
_entity_poly.entity_id
_entity_poly.type
_entity_poly.pdbx_seq_one_letter_code
_entity_poly.pdbx_strand_id
1 'polypeptide(L)'
;MLTLVRAEPVTDKRAVRSIQGTDPAISMKGEQDVPSSTEGDELSFEQDIKPLFRTKDRAAMLTRFDLFDHADVSEHADAIIGSLLSGRMPCDGAWPEADLEKLQRWIDMGKPA
;
A
#
# COMPACT_ATOMS: atom_id res chain seq x y z
N MET A 1 -39.33 38.93 -8.39
CA MET A 1 -38.33 38.41 -9.36
C MET A 1 -38.75 36.97 -9.67
N LEU A 2 -39.47 36.72 -10.78
CA LEU A 2 -38.98 36.15 -12.06
C LEU A 2 -37.94 35.03 -11.88
N THR A 3 -37.96 33.83 -12.47
CA THR A 3 -38.86 33.11 -13.41
C THR A 3 -38.32 31.66 -13.56
N LEU A 4 -39.22 30.67 -13.48
CA LEU A 4 -39.40 29.47 -14.34
C LEU A 4 -38.22 28.59 -14.85
N VAL A 5 -38.47 27.27 -14.87
CA VAL A 5 -38.26 26.26 -15.96
C VAL A 5 -37.71 24.94 -15.35
N ARG A 6 -38.56 23.89 -15.19
CA ARG A 6 -38.78 22.68 -16.07
C ARG A 6 -37.50 21.81 -16.19
N ALA A 7 -37.50 20.47 -16.25
CA ALA A 7 -38.47 19.45 -16.64
C ALA A 7 -38.00 18.06 -16.13
N GLU A 8 -38.93 17.12 -15.94
CA GLU A 8 -38.67 15.66 -15.91
C GLU A 8 -38.91 15.08 -17.32
N PRO A 9 -38.13 14.08 -17.78
CA PRO A 9 -38.72 12.78 -18.15
C PRO A 9 -37.77 11.58 -17.87
N VAL A 10 -38.18 10.54 -17.13
CA VAL A 10 -38.90 9.31 -17.52
C VAL A 10 -38.21 8.36 -18.53
N THR A 11 -38.20 7.06 -18.14
CA THR A 11 -38.06 5.82 -18.97
C THR A 11 -36.61 5.45 -19.36
N ASP A 12 -36.14 4.19 -19.33
CA ASP A 12 -36.82 2.97 -19.78
C ASP A 12 -36.03 1.67 -19.41
N LYS A 13 -36.73 0.80 -18.67
CA LYS A 13 -36.91 -0.66 -18.79
C LYS A 13 -35.71 -1.60 -19.08
N ARG A 14 -35.64 -2.60 -18.18
CA ARG A 14 -35.76 -4.04 -18.48
C ARG A 14 -34.58 -4.70 -19.22
N ALA A 15 -33.82 -5.50 -18.46
CA ALA A 15 -33.59 -6.88 -18.87
C ALA A 15 -33.30 -7.76 -17.64
N VAL A 16 -34.22 -8.70 -17.43
CA VAL A 16 -34.12 -9.85 -16.56
C VAL A 16 -33.03 -10.82 -17.03
N ARG A 17 -32.36 -11.51 -16.11
CA ARG A 17 -32.30 -12.98 -16.14
C ARG A 17 -31.62 -13.57 -14.91
N SER A 18 -32.42 -14.32 -14.15
CA SER A 18 -31.98 -15.45 -13.35
C SER A 18 -31.10 -16.37 -14.18
N ILE A 19 -29.98 -16.82 -13.60
CA ILE A 19 -29.49 -18.18 -13.83
C ILE A 19 -29.03 -18.75 -12.48
N GLN A 20 -29.72 -19.80 -12.09
CA GLN A 20 -29.28 -20.77 -11.12
C GLN A 20 -28.93 -22.01 -11.94
N GLY A 21 -27.73 -22.57 -11.79
CA GLY A 21 -27.40 -23.84 -12.41
C GLY A 21 -25.90 -24.12 -12.58
N THR A 22 -25.50 -25.24 -11.96
CA THR A 22 -24.44 -26.19 -12.37
C THR A 22 -22.97 -25.85 -12.14
N ASP A 23 -22.41 -26.44 -11.08
CA ASP A 23 -21.09 -27.11 -11.06
C ASP A 23 -20.97 -28.09 -12.26
N PRO A 24 -19.78 -28.36 -12.85
CA PRO A 24 -18.63 -28.89 -12.08
C PRO A 24 -17.21 -28.51 -12.56
N ALA A 25 -16.28 -28.54 -11.62
CA ALA A 25 -14.87 -28.92 -11.76
C ALA A 25 -14.04 -28.31 -12.93
N ILE A 26 -13.33 -27.22 -12.62
CA ILE A 26 -11.97 -27.03 -13.16
C ILE A 26 -10.99 -27.06 -11.99
N SER A 27 -10.46 -28.26 -11.77
CA SER A 27 -9.23 -28.49 -11.04
C SER A 27 -8.06 -28.10 -11.94
N MET A 28 -7.59 -26.85 -11.88
CA MET A 28 -6.27 -26.47 -12.38
C MET A 28 -5.62 -25.42 -11.46
N LYS A 29 -4.91 -25.94 -10.44
CA LYS A 29 -3.48 -25.68 -10.24
C LYS A 29 -3.08 -24.21 -10.02
N GLY A 30 -3.06 -23.82 -8.73
CA GLY A 30 -2.11 -22.86 -8.18
C GLY A 30 -2.13 -21.47 -8.78
N GLU A 31 -3.16 -20.69 -8.45
CA GLU A 31 -3.03 -19.23 -8.54
C GLU A 31 -2.82 -18.73 -7.12
N GLN A 32 -1.65 -18.13 -6.94
CA GLN A 32 -1.12 -17.69 -5.67
C GLN A 32 -2.10 -16.70 -5.06
N ASP A 33 -2.55 -17.01 -3.85
CA ASP A 33 -3.03 -16.00 -2.91
C ASP A 33 -1.87 -15.02 -2.73
N VAL A 34 -1.85 -13.98 -3.55
CA VAL A 34 -1.11 -12.77 -3.25
C VAL A 34 -2.03 -12.01 -2.32
N PRO A 35 -1.82 -12.01 -0.98
CA PRO A 35 -2.44 -11.02 -0.14
C PRO A 35 -1.80 -9.69 -0.55
N SER A 36 -2.37 -9.06 -1.58
CA SER A 36 -2.11 -7.67 -1.89
C SER A 36 -2.73 -6.87 -0.74
N SER A 37 -1.90 -6.68 0.29
CA SER A 37 -2.06 -5.78 1.45
C SER A 37 -3.45 -5.19 1.55
N THR A 38 -4.36 -5.97 2.15
CA THR A 38 -5.76 -5.62 2.32
C THR A 38 -5.86 -4.32 3.11
N GLU A 39 -6.25 -3.26 2.41
CA GLU A 39 -7.11 -2.19 2.88
C GLU A 39 -7.62 -2.34 4.33
N GLY A 40 -6.89 -1.74 5.27
CA GLY A 40 -7.34 -1.49 6.63
C GLY A 40 -6.51 -2.12 7.74
N ASP A 41 -5.55 -3.00 7.42
CA ASP A 41 -4.66 -3.53 8.46
C ASP A 41 -3.67 -2.46 8.91
N GLU A 42 -3.56 -2.30 10.22
CA GLU A 42 -2.69 -1.35 10.89
C GLU A 42 -1.23 -1.72 10.56
N LEU A 43 -0.62 -1.07 9.56
CA LEU A 43 0.78 -1.32 9.21
C LEU A 43 1.63 -1.14 10.47
N SER A 44 2.40 -2.15 10.88
CA SER A 44 3.27 -2.06 12.05
C SER A 44 4.73 -1.94 11.63
N PHE A 45 5.56 -1.34 12.47
CA PHE A 45 6.97 -1.23 12.15
C PHE A 45 7.64 -2.60 12.09
N GLU A 46 7.44 -3.44 13.10
CA GLU A 46 8.12 -4.73 13.19
C GLU A 46 7.71 -5.72 12.09
N GLN A 47 6.45 -5.73 11.65
CA GLN A 47 5.95 -6.71 10.68
C GLN A 47 6.02 -6.21 9.23
N ASP A 48 5.76 -4.92 9.00
CA ASP A 48 5.58 -4.40 7.64
C ASP A 48 6.73 -3.53 7.15
N ILE A 49 7.39 -2.78 8.04
CA ILE A 49 8.38 -1.77 7.66
C ILE A 49 9.81 -2.26 7.85
N LYS A 50 10.11 -2.84 9.00
CA LYS A 50 11.43 -3.38 9.35
C LYS A 50 11.93 -4.41 8.32
N PRO A 51 11.10 -5.35 7.81
CA PRO A 51 11.57 -6.31 6.79
C PRO A 51 11.91 -5.66 5.44
N LEU A 52 11.44 -4.44 5.15
CA LEU A 52 11.81 -3.71 3.94
C LEU A 52 13.27 -3.23 4.00
N PHE A 53 13.76 -2.92 5.20
CA PHE A 53 15.16 -2.56 5.40
C PHE A 53 16.02 -3.83 5.33
N ARG A 54 16.87 -3.91 4.30
CA ARG A 54 17.81 -5.04 4.18
C ARG A 54 18.90 -4.89 5.24
N THR A 55 19.49 -6.00 5.70
CA THR A 55 20.60 -5.98 6.67
C THR A 55 21.78 -5.12 6.19
N LYS A 56 22.02 -5.08 4.88
CA LYS A 56 23.03 -4.19 4.27
C LYS A 56 22.67 -2.71 4.40
N ASP A 57 21.41 -2.35 4.18
CA ASP A 57 20.91 -0.98 4.31
C ASP A 57 21.13 -0.50 5.75
N ARG A 58 20.76 -1.35 6.72
CA ARG A 58 21.05 -1.13 8.14
C ARG A 58 22.55 -0.94 8.38
N ALA A 59 23.39 -1.87 7.94
CA ALA A 59 24.84 -1.80 8.16
C ALA A 59 25.48 -0.51 7.62
N ALA A 60 25.01 -0.01 6.48
CA ALA A 60 25.45 1.26 5.91
C ALA A 60 24.99 2.47 6.74
N MET A 61 23.86 2.37 7.44
CA MET A 61 23.25 3.45 8.20
C MET A 61 23.53 3.45 9.70
N LEU A 62 24.03 2.34 10.27
CA LEU A 62 24.35 2.22 11.70
C LEU A 62 25.29 3.30 12.25
N THR A 63 26.04 3.99 11.39
CA THR A 63 26.88 5.13 11.78
C THR A 63 26.09 6.43 12.03
N ARG A 64 24.83 6.46 11.63
CA ARG A 64 23.91 7.61 11.73
C ARG A 64 22.75 7.31 12.66
N PHE A 65 22.05 6.21 12.44
CA PHE A 65 20.92 5.71 13.24
C PHE A 65 20.61 4.25 12.85
N ASP A 66 19.83 3.53 13.67
CA ASP A 66 19.49 2.13 13.40
C ASP A 66 18.18 2.00 12.60
N LEU A 67 18.26 1.49 11.37
CA LEU A 67 17.08 1.22 10.54
C LEU A 67 16.20 0.08 11.08
N PHE A 68 16.66 -0.67 12.08
CA PHE A 68 15.88 -1.73 12.74
C PHE A 68 15.28 -1.26 14.08
N ASP A 69 15.51 -0.01 14.46
CA ASP A 69 14.91 0.60 15.64
C ASP A 69 13.74 1.49 15.23
N HIS A 70 12.59 1.28 15.87
CA HIS A 70 11.36 2.02 15.57
C HIS A 70 11.51 3.51 15.87
N ALA A 71 12.17 3.87 16.97
CA ALA A 71 12.28 5.27 17.39
C ALA A 71 13.18 6.04 16.42
N ASP A 72 14.33 5.46 16.06
CA ASP A 72 15.26 6.02 15.07
C ASP A 72 14.58 6.17 13.70
N VAL A 73 13.88 5.14 13.22
CA VAL A 73 13.17 5.22 11.93
C VAL A 73 12.02 6.22 11.98
N SER A 74 11.28 6.28 13.09
CA SER A 74 10.16 7.21 13.24
C SER A 74 10.61 8.67 13.28
N GLU A 75 11.70 8.95 14.01
CA GLU A 75 12.31 10.28 14.09
C GLU A 75 12.82 10.74 12.71
N HIS A 76 13.35 9.82 11.91
CA HIS A 76 13.97 10.13 10.63
C HIS A 76 13.12 9.79 9.40
N ALA A 77 11.85 9.39 9.57
CA ALA A 77 11.05 8.82 8.48
C ALA A 77 10.96 9.72 7.24
N ASP A 78 10.77 11.04 7.44
CA ASP A 78 10.69 12.04 6.38
C ASP A 78 12.00 12.17 5.59
N ALA A 79 13.13 12.07 6.28
CA ALA A 79 14.45 12.08 5.65
C ALA A 79 14.74 10.76 4.92
N ILE A 80 14.29 9.64 5.48
CA ILE A 80 14.42 8.30 4.88
C ILE A 80 13.62 8.24 3.58
N ILE A 81 12.33 8.55 3.59
CA ILE A 81 11.49 8.51 2.38
C ILE A 81 11.99 9.49 1.31
N GLY A 82 12.40 10.69 1.70
CA GLY A 82 12.98 11.67 0.76
C GLY A 82 14.29 11.20 0.13
N SER A 83 15.13 10.47 0.88
CA SER A 83 16.39 9.89 0.37
C SER A 83 16.14 8.72 -0.58
N LEU A 84 15.14 7.88 -0.28
CA LEU A 84 14.71 6.77 -1.12
C LEU A 84 14.09 7.26 -2.44
N LEU A 85 13.19 8.25 -2.39
CA LEU A 85 12.60 8.88 -3.58
C LEU A 85 13.64 9.61 -4.45
N SER A 86 14.67 10.17 -3.82
CA SER A 86 15.79 10.80 -4.54
C SER A 86 16.71 9.79 -5.23
N GLY A 87 16.56 8.47 -4.98
CA GLY A 87 17.46 7.42 -5.47
C GLY A 87 18.90 7.52 -4.94
N ARG A 88 19.15 8.41 -3.97
CA ARG A 88 20.46 8.55 -3.31
C ARG A 88 20.69 7.46 -2.27
N MET A 89 19.62 6.80 -1.84
CA MET A 89 19.64 5.61 -1.02
C MET A 89 18.66 4.56 -1.55
N PRO A 90 18.93 3.26 -1.31
CA PRO A 90 20.13 2.74 -0.64
C PRO A 90 21.30 2.45 -1.59
N CYS A 91 22.49 2.27 -1.01
CA CYS A 91 23.76 1.93 -1.66
C CYS A 91 23.68 0.70 -2.60
N ASP A 92 22.72 -0.20 -2.38
CA ASP A 92 22.55 -1.47 -3.10
C ASP A 92 21.40 -1.42 -4.13
N GLY A 93 20.90 -0.22 -4.46
CA GLY A 93 19.88 0.01 -5.48
C GLY A 93 18.51 0.39 -4.91
N ALA A 94 17.79 1.22 -5.68
CA ALA A 94 16.50 1.79 -5.32
C ALA A 94 15.47 0.72 -4.91
N TRP A 95 14.60 1.08 -3.96
CA TRP A 95 13.46 0.26 -3.59
C TRP A 95 12.42 0.24 -4.71
N PRO A 96 11.64 -0.86 -4.83
CA PRO A 96 10.48 -0.87 -5.71
C PRO A 96 9.42 0.11 -5.19
N GLU A 97 8.63 0.67 -6.11
CA GLU A 97 7.61 1.68 -5.80
C GLU A 97 6.61 1.21 -4.73
N ALA A 98 6.21 -0.07 -4.77
CA ALA A 98 5.32 -0.66 -3.78
C ALA A 98 5.86 -0.62 -2.33
N ASP A 99 7.18 -0.75 -2.15
CA ASP A 99 7.80 -0.68 -0.81
C ASP A 99 7.89 0.78 -0.34
N LEU A 100 8.09 1.72 -1.27
CA LEU A 100 8.04 3.16 -0.98
C LEU A 100 6.63 3.59 -0.58
N GLU A 101 5.61 3.13 -1.31
CA GLU A 101 4.21 3.39 -0.98
C GLU A 101 3.84 2.82 0.39
N LYS A 102 4.33 1.61 0.73
CA LYS A 102 4.11 1.00 2.04
C LYS A 102 4.75 1.83 3.17
N LEU A 103 5.99 2.27 2.99
CA LEU A 103 6.67 3.15 3.95
C LEU A 103 5.94 4.50 4.09
N GLN A 104 5.53 5.10 2.98
CA GLN A 104 4.78 6.34 2.97
C GLN A 104 3.45 6.20 3.74
N ARG A 105 2.70 5.13 3.48
CA ARG A 105 1.44 4.86 4.18
C ARG A 105 1.62 4.69 5.68
N TRP A 106 2.67 4.01 6.12
CA TRP A 106 3.00 3.90 7.55
C TRP A 106 3.33 5.26 8.19
N ILE A 107 4.03 6.15 7.46
CA ILE A 107 4.27 7.53 7.89
C ILE A 107 2.96 8.29 8.02
N ASP A 108 2.07 8.21 7.03
CA ASP A 108 0.76 8.87 7.04
C ASP A 108 -0.16 8.37 8.16
N MET A 109 0.01 7.11 8.59
CA MET A 109 -0.71 6.53 9.74
C MET A 109 -0.19 6.99 11.10
N GLY A 110 0.87 7.80 11.15
CA GLY A 110 1.46 8.30 12.39
C GLY A 110 2.55 7.39 12.97
N LYS A 111 3.16 6.54 12.14
CA LYS A 111 4.33 5.71 12.50
C LYS A 111 4.06 4.74 13.67
N PRO A 112 2.97 3.94 13.61
CA PRO A 112 2.69 2.92 14.64
C PRO A 112 3.83 1.89 14.79
N ALA A 113 4.02 1.36 16.00
CA ALA A 113 5.08 0.39 16.31
C ALA A 113 4.74 -1.02 15.82
#